data_AF-G4RLT1-F1
#
_entry.id   AF-G4RLT1-F1
#
_cell.length_a   1.000
_cell.length_b   1.000
_cell.length_c   1.000
_cell.angle_alpha   90.00
_cell.angle_beta   90.00
_cell.angle_gamma   90.00
#
_symmetry.space_group_name_H-M   'P 1'
#
loop_
_entity.id
_entity.type
_entity.pdbx_description
1 polymer ?
#
loop_
_entity_poly.entity_id
_entity_poly.type
_entity_poly.pdbx_seq_one_letter_code
_entity_poly.pdbx_strand_id
1 'polypeptide(L)'
;MVDISSKEDIGRYAEAIALSSTDRPDVCVQAAVKAVKNAYRYIPLLHPIPLQAAAHCNAGEIRAEAWTRWKTGVEMDALFGALVGAIASGSTEIKRLFVTLKVKGTDVKLDEGAAVEVSSITRPEVGYIARASGYIHLKSIDIIKQAGSRKAIPYARPRLSCRLVPRGCASCCLSNVSSLSTQTAE
;
A
#
# COMPACT_ATOMS: atom_id res chain seq x y z
N MET A 1 15.53 -1.05 6.75
CA MET A 1 15.07 0.30 6.39
C MET A 1 15.91 0.78 5.22
N VAL A 2 15.32 1.43 4.21
CA VAL A 2 16.03 1.84 2.98
C VAL A 2 16.70 3.20 3.20
N ASP A 3 17.93 3.39 2.73
CA ASP A 3 18.57 4.71 2.75
C ASP A 3 17.87 5.66 1.76
N ILE A 4 17.54 6.84 2.26
CA ILE A 4 16.78 7.88 1.56
C ILE A 4 17.53 9.22 1.57
N SER A 5 18.74 9.27 2.13
CA SER A 5 19.53 10.50 2.32
C SER A 5 19.69 11.32 1.03
N SER A 6 19.93 10.64 -0.09
CA SER A 6 20.15 11.22 -1.43
C SER A 6 18.90 11.72 -2.15
N LYS A 7 17.71 11.52 -1.57
CA LYS A 7 16.45 11.96 -2.19
C LYS A 7 16.09 13.38 -1.75
N GLU A 8 15.41 14.08 -2.65
CA GLU A 8 14.81 15.39 -2.39
C GLU A 8 13.49 15.28 -1.60
N ASP A 9 13.20 16.34 -0.83
CA ASP A 9 11.93 16.50 -0.13
C ASP A 9 10.87 17.09 -1.05
N ILE A 10 9.82 16.33 -1.29
CA ILE A 10 8.76 16.68 -2.24
C ILE A 10 7.40 16.33 -1.66
N GLY A 11 6.37 17.04 -2.10
CA GLY A 11 4.98 16.74 -1.74
C GLY A 11 4.60 15.32 -2.14
N ARG A 12 4.06 14.55 -1.20
CA ARG A 12 3.63 13.17 -1.41
C ARG A 12 2.29 12.98 -0.73
N TYR A 13 1.34 12.51 -1.53
CA TYR A 13 -0.02 12.23 -1.10
C TYR A 13 -0.33 10.76 -1.35
N ALA A 14 -1.04 10.14 -0.41
CA ALA A 14 -1.63 8.83 -0.61
C ALA A 14 -3.02 8.75 0.01
N GLU A 15 -3.90 8.03 -0.67
CA GLU A 15 -5.25 7.68 -0.22
C GLU A 15 -5.38 6.16 -0.18
N ALA A 16 -5.84 5.63 0.94
CA ALA A 16 -6.12 4.21 1.11
C ALA A 16 -7.56 3.97 1.56
N ILE A 17 -8.13 2.87 1.08
CA ILE A 17 -9.51 2.48 1.34
C ILE A 17 -9.55 1.08 1.96
N ALA A 18 -10.32 0.94 3.04
CA ALA A 18 -10.77 -0.33 3.59
C ALA A 18 -12.28 -0.47 3.37
N LEU A 19 -12.69 -1.54 2.68
CA LEU A 19 -14.11 -1.91 2.52
C LEU A 19 -14.52 -2.79 3.69
N SER A 20 -15.41 -2.26 4.53
CA SER A 20 -15.69 -2.80 5.85
C SER A 20 -17.02 -2.25 6.37
N SER A 21 -17.76 -3.03 7.16
CA SER A 21 -18.85 -2.44 7.96
C SER A 21 -18.27 -1.50 9.02
N THR A 22 -19.04 -0.46 9.34
CA THR A 22 -18.67 0.57 10.32
C THR A 22 -19.83 0.73 11.27
N ASP A 23 -19.70 0.26 12.50
CA ASP A 23 -20.75 0.39 13.52
C ASP A 23 -20.56 1.68 14.33
N ARG A 24 -19.33 2.18 14.40
CA ARG A 24 -18.91 3.34 15.19
C ARG A 24 -18.07 4.33 14.36
N PRO A 25 -18.71 5.18 13.53
CA PRO A 25 -17.99 6.12 12.66
C PRO A 25 -17.24 7.21 13.44
N ASP A 26 -17.71 7.56 14.64
CA ASP A 26 -17.11 8.52 15.56
C ASP A 26 -15.70 8.09 16.01
N VAL A 27 -15.55 6.85 16.47
CA VAL A 27 -14.26 6.29 16.91
C VAL A 27 -13.35 6.00 15.72
N CYS A 28 -13.94 5.60 14.60
CA CYS A 28 -13.23 5.23 13.39
C CYS A 28 -12.32 6.34 12.87
N VAL A 29 -12.85 7.57 12.70
CA VAL A 29 -12.10 8.70 12.13
C VAL A 29 -10.89 9.04 13.00
N GLN A 30 -11.10 9.18 14.31
CA GLN A 30 -10.01 9.53 15.23
C GLN A 30 -8.93 8.44 15.29
N ALA A 31 -9.35 7.17 15.38
CA ALA A 31 -8.43 6.05 15.44
C ALA A 31 -7.60 5.95 14.15
N ALA A 32 -8.23 6.12 12.99
CA ALA A 32 -7.56 6.13 11.69
C ALA A 32 -6.51 7.26 11.62
N VAL A 33 -6.89 8.52 11.88
CA VAL A 33 -5.96 9.66 11.83
C VAL A 33 -4.78 9.47 12.79
N LYS A 34 -5.05 9.03 14.03
CA LYS A 34 -4.00 8.77 15.02
C LYS A 34 -3.09 7.61 14.60
N ALA A 35 -3.64 6.59 13.95
CA ALA A 35 -2.88 5.45 13.45
C ALA A 35 -1.96 5.86 12.28
N VAL A 36 -2.45 6.66 11.32
CA VAL A 36 -1.61 7.19 10.24
C VAL A 36 -0.39 7.92 10.81
N LYS A 37 -0.61 8.86 11.74
CA LYS A 37 0.48 9.65 12.38
C LYS A 37 1.46 8.80 13.21
N ASN A 38 1.08 7.58 13.61
CA ASN A 38 1.90 6.69 14.45
C ASN A 38 2.30 5.38 13.76
N ALA A 39 2.10 5.24 12.45
CA ALA A 39 2.32 3.99 11.73
C ALA A 39 3.77 3.49 11.84
N TYR A 40 4.75 4.41 11.85
CA TYR A 40 6.17 4.11 12.02
C TYR A 40 6.50 3.35 13.32
N ARG A 41 5.65 3.45 14.35
CA ARG A 41 5.82 2.73 15.62
C ARG A 41 5.44 1.26 15.52
N TYR A 42 4.61 0.90 14.54
CA TYR A 42 4.05 -0.44 14.36
C TYR A 42 4.61 -1.16 13.12
N ILE A 43 5.16 -0.43 12.15
CA ILE A 43 5.74 -0.97 10.92
C ILE A 43 7.28 -0.83 10.99
N PRO A 44 8.03 -1.91 11.25
CA PRO A 44 9.47 -1.82 11.60
C PRO A 44 10.40 -1.19 10.56
N LEU A 45 10.00 -1.16 9.29
CA LEU A 45 10.83 -0.66 8.19
C LEU A 45 10.39 0.71 7.66
N LEU A 46 9.39 1.32 8.30
CA LEU A 46 8.83 2.61 7.91
C LEU A 46 9.61 3.75 8.57
N HIS A 47 9.94 4.77 7.79
CA HIS A 47 10.67 5.93 8.30
C HIS A 47 9.75 6.81 9.15
N PRO A 48 10.21 7.31 10.32
CA PRO A 48 9.47 8.31 11.06
C PRO A 48 9.51 9.63 10.30
N ILE A 49 8.34 10.13 9.87
CA ILE A 49 8.22 11.34 9.07
C ILE A 49 7.09 12.23 9.59
N PRO A 50 7.24 13.56 9.55
CA PRO A 50 6.14 14.46 9.85
C PRO A 50 5.11 14.39 8.72
N LEU A 51 3.85 14.14 9.05
CA LEU A 51 2.77 14.05 8.06
C LEU A 51 1.48 14.68 8.60
N GLN A 52 0.64 15.13 7.68
CA GLN A 52 -0.76 15.45 7.91
C GLN A 52 -1.61 14.24 7.55
N ALA A 53 -2.72 14.06 8.25
CA ALA A 53 -3.60 12.93 8.03
C ALA A 53 -5.07 13.35 8.17
N ALA A 54 -5.91 12.81 7.30
CA ALA A 54 -7.36 12.92 7.37
C ALA A 54 -7.98 11.53 7.22
N ALA A 55 -9.20 11.36 7.70
CA ALA A 55 -9.94 10.13 7.52
C ALA A 55 -11.44 10.41 7.38
N HIS A 56 -12.10 9.58 6.57
CA HIS A 56 -13.53 9.61 6.35
C HIS A 56 -14.07 8.19 6.55
N CYS A 57 -14.98 8.03 7.50
CA CYS A 57 -15.60 6.73 7.80
C CYS A 57 -17.08 6.79 7.49
N ASN A 58 -17.50 6.04 6.46
CA ASN A 58 -18.88 5.88 6.06
C ASN A 58 -19.32 4.43 6.32
N ALA A 59 -20.63 4.17 6.22
CA ALA A 59 -21.19 2.83 6.33
C ALA A 59 -20.78 1.98 5.11
N GLY A 60 -19.67 1.25 5.21
CA GLY A 60 -19.16 0.36 4.15
C GLY A 60 -17.75 0.70 3.63
N GLU A 61 -17.27 1.91 3.88
CA GLU A 61 -15.98 2.40 3.39
C GLU A 61 -15.27 3.25 4.43
N ILE A 62 -14.00 2.94 4.66
CA ILE A 62 -13.11 3.71 5.52
C ILE A 62 -11.96 4.19 4.66
N ARG A 63 -11.88 5.50 4.52
CA ARG A 63 -10.86 6.18 3.72
C ARG A 63 -9.89 6.88 4.65
N ALA A 64 -8.61 6.63 4.45
CA ALA A 64 -7.54 7.30 5.16
C ALA A 64 -6.62 8.00 4.15
N GLU A 65 -6.28 9.24 4.46
CA GLU A 65 -5.49 10.11 3.62
C GLU A 65 -4.25 10.55 4.39
N ALA A 66 -3.11 10.55 3.71
CA ALA A 66 -1.85 10.99 4.27
C ALA A 66 -1.15 11.92 3.29
N TRP A 67 -0.63 13.03 3.81
CA TRP A 67 0.18 13.97 3.05
C TRP A 67 1.44 14.36 3.82
N THR A 68 2.55 14.46 3.11
CA THR A 68 3.82 14.95 3.66
C THR A 68 4.63 15.65 2.58
N ARG A 69 5.62 16.43 3.00
CA ARG A 69 6.72 16.88 2.14
C ARG A 69 8.00 16.18 2.60
N TRP A 70 8.33 15.04 1.99
CA TRP A 70 9.45 14.20 2.43
C TRP A 70 10.05 13.32 1.32
N LYS A 71 11.10 12.58 1.67
CA LYS A 71 11.87 11.68 0.79
C LYS A 71 11.18 10.33 0.50
N THR A 72 10.21 9.93 1.32
CA THR A 72 9.53 8.62 1.26
C THR A 72 8.03 8.76 1.04
N GLY A 73 7.43 7.76 0.38
CA GLY A 73 5.98 7.69 0.25
C GLY A 73 5.28 7.46 1.59
N VAL A 74 3.99 7.82 1.62
CA VAL A 74 3.08 7.72 2.78
C VAL A 74 1.97 6.69 2.56
N GLU A 75 2.15 5.79 1.58
CA GLU A 75 1.12 4.83 1.19
C GLU A 75 0.85 3.83 2.31
N MET A 76 1.91 3.42 3.01
CA MET A 76 1.82 2.49 4.12
C MET A 76 1.20 3.14 5.35
N ASP A 77 1.45 4.43 5.60
CA ASP A 77 0.82 5.20 6.67
C ASP A 77 -0.70 5.30 6.46
N ALA A 78 -1.12 5.66 5.24
CA ALA A 78 -2.53 5.71 4.87
C ALA A 78 -3.19 4.33 4.96
N LEU A 79 -2.55 3.28 4.43
CA LEU A 79 -3.06 1.91 4.48
C LEU A 79 -3.23 1.41 5.91
N PHE A 80 -2.26 1.72 6.77
CA PHE A 80 -2.33 1.40 8.19
C PHE A 80 -3.46 2.15 8.90
N GLY A 81 -3.65 3.43 8.57
CA GLY A 81 -4.79 4.23 9.04
C GLY A 81 -6.14 3.61 8.70
N ALA A 82 -6.34 3.22 7.44
CA ALA A 82 -7.58 2.60 6.99
C ALA A 82 -7.86 1.26 7.70
N LEU A 83 -6.82 0.45 7.90
CA LEU A 83 -6.90 -0.81 8.66
C LEU A 83 -7.29 -0.58 10.12
N VAL A 84 -6.59 0.32 10.82
CA VAL A 84 -6.88 0.60 12.24
C VAL A 84 -8.24 1.26 12.40
N GLY A 85 -8.63 2.14 11.48
CA GLY A 85 -9.98 2.70 11.42
C GLY A 85 -11.06 1.61 11.34
N ALA A 86 -10.86 0.60 10.49
CA ALA A 86 -11.77 -0.54 10.36
C ALA A 86 -11.84 -1.41 11.62
N ILE A 87 -10.71 -1.65 12.28
CA ILE A 87 -10.69 -2.40 13.54
C ILE A 87 -11.40 -1.58 14.64
N ALA A 88 -11.11 -0.29 14.73
CA ALA A 88 -11.65 0.60 15.75
C ALA A 88 -13.14 0.92 15.56
N SER A 89 -13.65 0.85 14.34
CA SER A 89 -15.07 1.02 14.03
C SER A 89 -15.94 -0.16 14.50
N GLY A 90 -15.32 -1.24 15.00
CA GLY A 90 -16.01 -2.47 15.42
C GLY A 90 -16.24 -3.46 14.29
N SER A 91 -15.57 -3.31 13.15
CA SER A 91 -15.78 -4.21 12.02
C SER A 91 -15.48 -5.67 12.36
N THR A 92 -16.41 -6.54 11.96
CA THR A 92 -16.25 -7.99 12.03
C THR A 92 -15.56 -8.56 10.80
N GLU A 93 -15.60 -7.86 9.66
CA GLU A 93 -15.02 -8.29 8.39
C GLU A 93 -14.46 -7.12 7.59
N ILE A 94 -13.19 -7.23 7.19
CA ILE A 94 -12.54 -6.30 6.25
C ILE A 94 -12.39 -7.02 4.91
N LYS A 95 -13.21 -6.66 3.93
CA LYS A 95 -13.28 -7.35 2.63
C LYS A 95 -12.09 -7.03 1.73
N ARG A 96 -11.69 -5.76 1.68
CA ARG A 96 -10.58 -5.27 0.84
C ARG A 96 -9.88 -4.13 1.54
N LEU A 97 -8.56 -4.09 1.42
CA LEU A 97 -7.71 -3.02 1.89
C LEU A 97 -6.69 -2.72 0.79
N PHE A 98 -6.70 -1.50 0.26
CA PHE A 98 -5.84 -1.12 -0.86
C PHE A 98 -5.57 0.39 -0.90
N VAL A 99 -4.51 0.76 -1.60
CA VAL A 99 -4.19 2.17 -1.90
C VAL A 99 -4.89 2.55 -3.20
N THR A 100 -5.70 3.60 -3.17
CA THR A 100 -6.48 4.07 -4.31
C THR A 100 -5.69 5.09 -5.13
N LEU A 101 -5.08 6.06 -4.44
CA LEU A 101 -4.37 7.16 -5.08
C LEU A 101 -2.99 7.35 -4.45
N LYS A 102 -2.01 7.63 -5.29
CA LYS A 102 -0.65 8.00 -4.90
C LYS A 102 -0.15 9.08 -5.84
N VAL A 103 0.12 10.27 -5.31
CA VAL A 103 0.58 11.42 -6.08
C VAL A 103 1.91 11.92 -5.54
N LYS A 104 2.81 12.31 -6.44
CA LYS A 104 4.16 12.83 -6.17
C LYS A 104 4.25 14.23 -6.76
N GLY A 105 4.76 15.19 -6.00
CA GLY A 105 4.99 16.59 -6.43
C GLY A 105 3.80 17.52 -6.22
N THR A 106 2.81 17.16 -5.40
CA THR A 106 1.63 18.00 -5.13
C THR A 106 1.60 18.41 -3.67
N ASP A 107 1.39 19.71 -3.44
CA ASP A 107 1.10 20.25 -2.11
C ASP A 107 -0.41 20.19 -1.89
N VAL A 108 -0.83 19.31 -0.96
CA VAL A 108 -2.25 19.12 -0.59
C VAL A 108 -2.37 19.59 0.86
N LYS A 109 -3.35 20.43 1.15
CA LYS A 109 -3.75 20.70 2.53
C LYS A 109 -4.88 19.76 2.86
N LEU A 110 -4.66 18.93 3.88
CA LEU A 110 -5.70 18.05 4.41
C LEU A 110 -6.42 18.76 5.54
N ASP A 111 -7.73 18.85 5.44
CA ASP A 111 -8.55 19.22 6.58
C ASP A 111 -8.62 18.01 7.50
N GLU A 112 -7.99 18.12 8.68
CA GLU A 112 -8.17 17.15 9.75
C GLU A 112 -9.64 17.26 10.18
N GLY A 113 -10.51 16.45 9.55
CA GLY A 113 -11.95 16.50 9.72
C GLY A 113 -12.31 16.69 11.20
N ALA A 114 -13.26 17.59 11.47
CA ALA A 114 -13.58 18.09 12.80
C ALA A 114 -13.47 16.99 13.84
N ALA A 115 -12.41 17.04 14.65
CA ALA A 115 -12.21 16.13 15.75
C ALA A 115 -13.40 16.32 16.69
N VAL A 116 -14.43 15.48 16.52
CA VAL A 116 -15.47 15.32 17.53
C VAL A 116 -14.69 14.99 18.78
N GLU A 117 -14.70 15.85 19.80
CA GLU A 117 -14.05 15.57 21.07
C GLU A 117 -14.75 14.37 21.69
N VAL A 118 -14.34 13.16 21.30
CA VAL A 118 -14.66 11.95 22.03
C VAL A 118 -14.01 12.15 23.38
N SER A 119 -14.87 12.39 24.38
CA SER A 119 -14.55 12.47 25.79
C SER A 119 -13.34 11.61 26.06
N SER A 120 -12.24 12.25 26.47
CA SER A 120 -10.96 11.59 26.70
C SER A 120 -11.21 10.27 27.40
N ILE A 121 -10.98 9.15 26.72
CA ILE A 121 -11.04 7.84 27.34
C ILE A 121 -9.98 7.90 28.42
N THR A 122 -10.42 8.14 29.65
CA THR A 122 -9.58 8.23 30.83
C THR A 122 -8.93 6.88 30.91
N ARG A 123 -7.64 6.82 30.61
CA ARG A 123 -6.86 5.59 30.59
C ARG A 123 -6.96 5.04 32.01
N PRO A 124 -7.75 4.00 32.31
CA PRO A 124 -7.72 3.41 33.63
C PRO A 124 -6.31 2.85 33.77
N GLU A 125 -5.67 3.08 34.91
CA GLU A 125 -4.28 2.70 35.18
C GLU A 125 -4.02 1.18 35.17
N VAL A 126 -4.92 0.39 34.59
CA VAL A 126 -4.85 -1.06 34.56
C VAL A 126 -4.95 -1.53 33.10
N GLY A 127 -3.89 -2.21 32.66
CA GLY A 127 -3.62 -2.58 31.28
C GLY A 127 -4.75 -3.35 30.61
N TYR A 128 -5.45 -2.70 29.69
CA TYR A 128 -6.25 -3.39 28.69
C TYR A 128 -5.32 -4.16 27.75
N ILE A 129 -5.42 -5.49 27.78
CA ILE A 129 -4.89 -6.36 26.75
C ILE A 129 -6.00 -6.51 25.71
N ALA A 130 -5.99 -5.66 24.69
CA ALA A 130 -6.84 -5.85 23.52
C ALA A 130 -6.26 -7.00 22.69
N ARG A 131 -7.00 -8.10 22.58
CA ARG A 131 -6.60 -9.28 21.80
C ARG A 131 -7.54 -9.40 20.59
N ALA A 132 -7.01 -9.13 19.41
CA ALA A 132 -7.69 -9.39 18.15
C ALA A 132 -7.04 -10.63 17.50
N SER A 133 -7.87 -11.57 17.05
CA SER A 133 -7.44 -12.76 16.30
C SER A 133 -8.29 -12.87 15.05
N GLY A 134 -7.66 -13.13 13.91
CA GLY A 134 -8.36 -13.28 12.64
C GLY A 134 -7.47 -13.94 11.58
N TYR A 135 -8.07 -14.31 10.46
CA TYR A 135 -7.37 -14.89 9.31
C TYR A 135 -7.23 -13.82 8.22
N ILE A 136 -6.01 -13.63 7.71
CA ILE A 136 -5.75 -12.71 6.60
C ILE A 136 -5.52 -13.54 5.34
N HIS A 137 -6.43 -13.43 4.38
CA HIS A 137 -6.26 -14.01 3.05
C HIS A 137 -5.59 -12.99 2.12
N LEU A 138 -4.29 -13.15 1.87
CA LEU A 138 -3.54 -12.32 0.93
C LEU A 138 -3.64 -12.90 -0.48
N LYS A 139 -4.20 -12.14 -1.42
CA LYS A 139 -4.18 -12.47 -2.85
C LYS A 139 -3.24 -11.51 -3.57
N SER A 140 -2.12 -12.03 -4.09
CA SER A 140 -1.27 -11.27 -5.01
C SER A 140 -2.00 -11.12 -6.33
N ILE A 141 -2.23 -9.89 -6.76
CA ILE A 141 -2.64 -9.58 -8.13
C ILE A 141 -1.36 -9.31 -8.92
N ASP A 142 -1.09 -10.13 -9.93
CA ASP A 142 -0.01 -9.86 -10.89
C ASP A 142 -0.38 -8.62 -11.68
N ILE A 143 0.18 -7.47 -11.27
CA ILE A 143 0.12 -6.26 -12.07
C ILE A 143 1.02 -6.52 -13.28
N ILE A 144 0.41 -6.86 -14.41
CA ILE A 144 1.08 -6.85 -15.71
C ILE A 144 1.55 -5.41 -15.93
N LYS A 145 2.81 -5.13 -15.59
CA LYS A 145 3.49 -3.90 -15.99
C LYS A 145 3.50 -3.89 -17.52
N GLN A 146 2.59 -3.15 -18.14
CA GLN A 146 2.81 -2.67 -19.50
C GLN A 146 4.19 -1.99 -19.51
N ALA A 147 5.01 -2.38 -20.49
CA ALA A 147 6.44 -2.15 -20.55
C ALA A 147 6.83 -0.67 -20.43
N GLY A 148 7.03 -0.20 -19.19
CA GLY A 148 7.68 1.07 -18.89
C GLY A 148 9.20 0.90 -18.96
N SER A 149 9.78 1.41 -20.04
CA SER A 149 11.20 1.68 -20.32
C SER A 149 12.26 1.00 -19.43
N ARG A 150 13.07 0.14 -20.06
CA ARG A 150 14.29 -0.46 -19.50
C ARG A 150 15.16 0.62 -18.84
N LYS A 151 15.15 0.69 -17.50
CA LYS A 151 16.30 1.18 -16.75
C LYS A 151 17.30 0.03 -16.66
N ALA A 152 18.40 0.16 -17.40
CA ALA A 152 19.49 -0.80 -17.38
C ALA A 152 20.05 -0.90 -15.96
N ILE A 153 19.95 -2.09 -15.36
CA ILE A 153 20.71 -2.45 -14.16
C ILE A 153 21.98 -3.13 -14.70
N PRO A 154 23.19 -2.58 -14.49
CA PRO A 154 24.41 -3.29 -14.80
C PRO A 154 24.63 -4.34 -13.70
N TYR A 155 25.05 -5.53 -14.11
CA TYR A 155 25.40 -6.69 -13.27
C TYR A 155 24.23 -7.54 -12.73
N ALA A 156 23.83 -8.52 -13.55
CA ALA A 156 23.86 -9.93 -13.15
C ALA A 156 23.61 -10.80 -14.40
N ARG A 157 24.64 -11.54 -14.85
CA ARG A 157 24.43 -12.66 -15.77
C ARG A 157 23.83 -13.82 -14.97
N PRO A 158 22.67 -14.37 -15.31
CA PRO A 158 22.38 -15.74 -14.97
C PRO A 158 23.03 -16.64 -16.03
N ARG A 159 24.04 -17.41 -15.63
CA ARG A 159 24.45 -18.62 -16.36
C ARG A 159 23.25 -19.57 -16.35
N LEU A 160 22.58 -19.72 -17.49
CA LEU A 160 21.65 -20.83 -17.74
C LEU A 160 22.46 -22.13 -17.83
N SER A 161 22.63 -22.82 -16.70
CA SER A 161 22.96 -24.25 -16.71
C SER A 161 21.65 -25.02 -16.72
N CYS A 162 21.19 -25.44 -17.91
CA CYS A 162 20.17 -26.47 -18.03
C CYS A 162 20.75 -27.78 -17.48
N ARG A 163 20.30 -28.19 -16.29
CA ARG A 163 20.46 -29.58 -15.84
C ARG A 163 19.46 -30.44 -16.59
N LEU A 164 20.00 -31.39 -17.35
CA LEU A 164 19.31 -32.50 -17.98
C LEU A 164 18.45 -33.25 -16.96
N VAL A 165 17.13 -33.30 -17.18
CA VAL A 165 16.26 -34.37 -16.66
C VAL A 165 16.07 -35.37 -17.81
N PRO A 166 16.29 -36.68 -17.58
CA PRO A 166 16.22 -37.67 -18.64
C PRO A 166 14.78 -38.11 -18.94
N ARG A 167 14.55 -38.35 -20.23
CA ARG A 167 13.53 -39.22 -20.85
C ARG A 167 12.07 -38.74 -20.80
N GLY A 168 11.61 -38.27 -21.95
CA GLY A 168 10.19 -38.33 -22.31
C GLY A 168 9.63 -37.10 -23.02
N CYS A 169 10.24 -36.66 -24.13
CA CYS A 169 9.57 -36.10 -25.31
C CYS A 169 10.64 -35.53 -26.25
N ALA A 170 10.87 -36.25 -27.34
CA ALA A 170 11.64 -35.78 -28.48
C ALA A 170 10.76 -34.87 -29.36
N SER A 171 11.41 -33.97 -30.10
CA SER A 171 10.81 -33.02 -31.07
C SER A 171 10.16 -31.80 -30.40
N CYS A 172 10.59 -30.56 -30.56
CA CYS A 172 11.25 -29.91 -31.69
C CYS A 172 12.21 -28.82 -31.18
N CYS A 173 13.49 -28.96 -31.46
CA CYS A 173 14.40 -27.84 -31.71
C CYS A 173 14.92 -28.06 -33.13
N LEU A 174 14.62 -27.11 -34.03
CA LEU A 174 15.07 -26.90 -35.42
C LEU A 174 13.91 -26.10 -36.06
N SER A 175 14.04 -24.91 -36.66
CA SER A 175 15.16 -24.16 -37.25
C SER A 175 14.66 -22.70 -37.37
N ASN A 176 15.40 -21.69 -36.95
CA ASN A 176 16.24 -20.81 -37.78
C ASN A 176 15.67 -20.35 -39.15
N VAL A 177 15.61 -19.00 -39.28
CA VAL A 177 16.13 -18.19 -40.41
C VAL A 177 15.17 -17.82 -41.57
N SER A 178 14.81 -16.54 -41.57
CA SER A 178 14.63 -15.55 -42.68
C SER A 178 13.69 -15.81 -43.86
N SER A 179 12.83 -14.82 -44.15
CA SER A 179 12.70 -14.23 -45.49
C SER A 179 11.91 -12.91 -45.46
N LEU A 180 12.48 -11.88 -46.11
CA LEU A 180 11.77 -10.74 -46.69
C LEU A 180 10.66 -11.24 -47.64
N SER A 181 9.51 -10.56 -47.67
CA SER A 181 8.78 -10.32 -48.92
C SER A 181 7.79 -9.15 -48.79
N THR A 182 7.84 -8.30 -49.80
CA THR A 182 7.00 -7.17 -50.19
C THR A 182 5.58 -7.56 -50.65
N GLN A 183 4.69 -6.54 -50.72
CA GLN A 183 3.42 -6.42 -51.51
C GLN A 183 2.22 -7.23 -50.98
N THR A 184 0.94 -6.82 -51.01
CA THR A 184 0.11 -5.79 -51.71
C THR A 184 -1.17 -5.58 -50.85
N ALA A 185 -1.68 -4.36 -50.65
CA ALA A 185 -2.79 -3.73 -51.41
C ALA A 185 -4.04 -4.59 -51.61
N GLU A 186 -5.10 -4.28 -50.87
CA GLU A 186 -6.51 -4.17 -51.29
C GLU A 186 -7.14 -2.98 -50.55
#